data_AF-A0A0F8VC83-F1
#
_entry.id   AF-A0A0F8VC83-F1
#
_cell.length_a   1.000
_cell.length_b   1.000
_cell.length_c   1.000
_cell.angle_alpha   90.00
_cell.angle_beta   90.00
_cell.angle_gamma   90.00
#
_symmetry.space_group_name_H-M   'P 1'
#
loop_
_entity.id
_entity.type
_entity.pdbx_description
1 polymer ?
#
loop_
_entity_poly.entity_id
_entity_poly.type
_entity_poly.pdbx_seq_one_letter_code
_entity_poly.pdbx_strand_id
1 'polypeptide(L)'
;MSDSIEPDWPNLASGASLSFLSYKPHCNPINPTFRDGDSKPKRRGIESPKYTTIERIAKLKKELRVLDTESFWSELMEHTASLCDAQYAFVARRAQDDEQVKEFSGQKQILFGTALYYNDGFKNVGLQRNRYFAGGNPLSHMDLEKPCLIPEKLSNFISFDRDKLPFAAEGYLAIPLFAGANAWLILV
;
A
#
# COMPACT_ATOMS: atom_id res chain seq x y z
N MET A 1 -37.58 10.34 -19.79
CA MET A 1 -36.31 11.08 -19.64
C MET A 1 -35.74 10.58 -18.33
N SER A 2 -34.70 9.75 -18.40
CA SER A 2 -34.09 9.15 -17.21
C SER A 2 -32.80 9.91 -16.93
N ASP A 3 -32.82 10.72 -15.87
CA ASP A 3 -31.62 11.39 -15.38
C ASP A 3 -30.72 10.34 -14.72
N SER A 4 -29.54 10.18 -15.31
CA SER A 4 -28.46 9.34 -14.79
C SER A 4 -27.83 10.07 -13.61
N ILE A 5 -28.10 9.61 -12.39
CA ILE A 5 -27.39 10.06 -11.20
C ILE A 5 -26.05 9.32 -11.14
N GLU A 6 -24.98 10.06 -11.41
CA GLU A 6 -23.60 9.65 -11.18
C GLU A 6 -23.32 9.82 -9.67
N PRO A 7 -22.73 8.83 -8.98
CA PRO A 7 -22.43 8.97 -7.55
C PRO A 7 -21.24 9.91 -7.37
N ASP A 8 -21.53 11.07 -6.79
CA ASP A 8 -20.55 12.10 -6.38
C ASP A 8 -19.60 11.53 -5.31
N TRP A 9 -18.33 11.36 -5.67
CA TRP A 9 -17.29 10.98 -4.72
C TRP A 9 -16.76 12.22 -3.98
N PRO A 10 -16.47 12.13 -2.67
CA PRO A 10 -15.76 13.20 -2.00
C PRO A 10 -14.35 13.33 -2.61
N ASN A 11 -14.02 14.55 -3.07
CA ASN A 11 -12.70 14.93 -3.57
C ASN A 11 -11.59 14.50 -2.59
N LEU A 12 -10.82 13.46 -2.96
CA LEU A 12 -9.64 12.98 -2.23
C LEU A 12 -8.49 14.01 -2.14
N ALA A 13 -8.65 15.19 -2.73
CA ALA A 13 -7.67 16.27 -2.74
C ALA A 13 -7.63 17.10 -1.44
N SER A 14 -8.61 16.97 -0.53
CA SER A 14 -8.65 17.77 0.70
C SER A 14 -8.25 16.96 1.95
N GLY A 15 -7.01 16.48 1.98
CA GLY A 15 -6.42 15.87 3.18
C GLY A 15 -5.79 16.93 4.09
N ALA A 16 -6.42 17.21 5.23
CA ALA A 16 -5.86 18.04 6.30
C ALA A 16 -4.47 17.54 6.71
N SER A 17 -3.54 18.49 6.90
CA SER A 17 -2.17 18.22 7.33
C SER A 17 -2.15 17.71 8.77
N LEU A 18 -2.17 16.39 8.96
CA LEU A 18 -1.90 15.77 10.26
C LEU A 18 -0.39 15.70 10.46
N SER A 19 0.11 16.56 11.35
CA SER A 19 1.47 16.54 11.86
C SER A 19 1.72 15.22 12.61
N PHE A 20 2.65 14.40 12.10
CA PHE A 20 3.16 13.22 12.81
C PHE A 20 3.86 13.68 14.10
N LEU A 21 3.24 13.40 15.25
CA LEU A 21 3.84 13.66 16.55
C LEU A 21 5.08 12.77 16.76
N SER A 22 6.10 13.39 17.36
CA SER A 22 7.46 12.91 17.51
C SER A 22 7.61 11.55 18.18
N TYR A 23 8.15 10.59 17.43
CA TYR A 23 8.79 9.41 18.02
C TYR A 23 10.22 9.79 18.42
N LYS A 24 10.50 9.87 19.73
CA LYS A 24 11.87 10.04 20.25
C LYS A 24 12.49 8.65 20.48
N PRO A 25 13.51 8.23 19.72
CA PRO A 25 14.25 7.02 20.04
C PRO A 25 15.09 7.25 21.30
N HIS A 26 14.95 6.38 22.30
CA HIS A 26 15.87 6.31 23.44
C HIS A 26 17.17 5.65 22.96
N CYS A 27 18.20 6.46 22.73
CA CYS A 27 19.57 5.96 22.58
C CYS A 27 20.29 6.16 23.91
N ASN A 28 20.66 5.07 24.58
CA ASN A 28 21.55 5.13 25.75
C ASN A 28 22.94 5.63 25.29
N PRO A 29 23.56 6.59 26.00
CA PRO A 29 24.90 7.03 25.66
C PRO A 29 25.92 5.98 26.09
N ILE A 30 26.58 5.36 25.10
CA ILE A 30 27.85 4.66 25.31
C ILE A 30 28.90 5.74 25.58
N ASN A 31 29.53 5.73 26.75
CA ASN A 31 30.70 6.56 27.07
C ASN A 31 31.92 6.05 26.29
N PRO A 32 32.58 6.88 25.45
CA PRO A 32 33.95 6.64 25.03
C PRO A 32 34.84 7.71 25.66
N THR A 33 35.79 7.23 26.47
CA THR A 33 36.84 8.01 27.10
C THR A 33 37.55 8.90 26.06
N PHE A 34 37.49 10.21 26.28
CA PHE A 34 38.05 11.25 25.42
C PHE A 34 39.59 11.23 25.52
N ARG A 35 40.28 10.97 24.41
CA ARG A 35 41.67 11.40 24.21
C ARG A 35 41.69 12.43 23.10
N ASP A 36 42.18 13.60 23.48
CA ASP A 36 42.26 14.82 22.70
C ASP A 36 43.24 14.67 21.52
N GLY A 37 42.84 15.18 20.37
CA GLY A 37 43.56 15.05 19.11
C GLY A 37 42.87 15.84 18.02
N ASP A 38 43.31 17.08 17.84
CA ASP A 38 42.86 18.04 16.85
C ASP A 38 42.63 17.42 15.46
N SER A 39 41.37 17.27 15.09
CA SER A 39 40.93 16.92 13.74
C SER A 39 39.52 17.45 13.56
N LYS A 40 39.38 18.59 12.86
CA LYS A 40 38.07 19.14 12.46
C LYS A 40 37.21 18.00 11.89
N PRO A 41 36.02 17.70 12.44
CA PRO A 41 35.17 16.68 11.85
C PRO A 41 34.62 17.25 10.55
N LYS A 42 35.15 16.77 9.42
CA LYS A 42 34.46 16.81 8.13
C LYS A 42 33.11 16.16 8.38
N ARG A 43 32.03 16.97 8.48
CA ARG A 43 30.66 16.49 8.52
C ARG A 43 30.39 15.78 7.20
N ARG A 44 30.78 14.51 7.11
CA ARG A 44 30.25 13.58 6.12
C ARG A 44 28.78 13.44 6.49
N GLY A 45 27.92 14.09 5.74
CA GLY A 45 26.48 13.92 5.85
C GLY A 45 26.20 12.42 5.88
N ILE A 46 25.52 11.97 6.93
CA ILE A 46 25.11 10.57 7.03
C ILE A 46 24.00 10.42 6.00
N GLU A 47 24.35 10.10 4.75
CA GLU A 47 23.43 9.58 3.75
C GLU A 47 22.99 8.19 4.24
N SER A 48 22.12 8.16 5.24
CA SER A 48 21.53 6.91 5.70
C SER A 48 20.45 6.49 4.69
N PRO A 49 20.34 5.19 4.36
CA PRO A 49 19.29 4.69 3.47
C PRO A 49 17.86 5.06 3.92
N LYS A 50 17.66 5.36 5.20
CA LYS A 50 16.35 5.79 5.73
C LYS A 50 15.98 7.20 5.30
N TYR A 51 16.96 8.11 5.21
CA TYR A 51 16.70 9.48 4.75
C TYR A 51 16.37 9.49 3.25
N THR A 52 16.99 8.61 2.46
CA THR A 52 16.74 8.53 1.02
C THR A 52 15.35 7.98 0.70
N THR A 53 14.82 7.01 1.46
CA THR A 53 13.44 6.52 1.28
C THR A 53 12.39 7.58 1.63
N ILE A 54 12.59 8.33 2.72
CA ILE A 54 11.68 9.41 3.10
C ILE A 54 11.63 10.49 2.02
N GLU A 55 12.79 10.89 1.49
CA GLU A 55 12.87 11.85 0.38
C GLU A 55 12.16 11.35 -0.88
N ARG A 56 12.33 10.08 -1.23
CA ARG A 56 11.63 9.45 -2.36
C ARG A 56 10.11 9.48 -2.18
N ILE A 57 9.62 9.15 -0.99
CA ILE A 57 8.18 9.19 -0.67
C ILE A 57 7.66 10.62 -0.70
N ALA A 58 8.40 11.58 -0.15
CA ALA A 58 8.00 12.99 -0.15
C ALA A 58 7.94 13.57 -1.59
N LYS A 59 8.90 13.19 -2.43
CA LYS A 59 8.91 13.55 -3.86
C LYS A 59 7.71 12.93 -4.58
N LEU A 60 7.49 11.62 -4.44
CA LEU A 60 6.35 10.93 -5.02
C LEU A 60 5.03 11.59 -4.63
N LYS A 61 4.83 11.88 -3.34
CA LYS A 61 3.63 12.57 -2.85
C LYS A 61 3.40 13.92 -3.54
N LYS A 62 4.48 14.66 -3.88
CA LYS A 62 4.37 15.93 -4.59
C LYS A 62 3.97 15.71 -6.06
N GLU A 63 4.57 14.73 -6.71
CA GLU A 63 4.32 14.39 -8.12
C GLU A 63 2.89 13.89 -8.33
N LEU A 64 2.40 13.02 -7.45
CA LEU A 64 1.04 12.47 -7.53
C LEU A 64 -0.07 13.53 -7.50
N ARG A 65 0.17 14.72 -6.91
CA ARG A 65 -0.86 15.75 -6.75
C ARG A 65 -1.32 16.42 -8.05
N VAL A 66 -0.51 16.37 -9.09
CA VAL A 66 -0.76 17.08 -10.35
C VAL A 66 -1.13 16.13 -11.50
N LEU A 67 -1.17 14.83 -11.23
CA LEU A 67 -1.50 13.81 -12.22
C LEU A 67 -3.01 13.67 -12.40
N ASP A 68 -3.42 13.28 -13.61
CA ASP A 68 -4.77 12.77 -13.82
C ASP A 68 -4.96 11.40 -13.13
N THR A 69 -6.20 10.91 -13.11
CA THR A 69 -6.54 9.71 -12.34
C THR A 69 -5.80 8.45 -12.82
N GLU A 70 -5.62 8.24 -14.13
CA GLU A 70 -4.96 7.03 -14.62
C GLU A 70 -3.45 7.08 -14.34
N SER A 71 -2.81 8.21 -14.63
CA SER A 71 -1.40 8.42 -14.30
C SER A 71 -1.15 8.37 -12.79
N PHE A 72 -2.06 8.90 -11.97
CA PHE A 72 -1.99 8.81 -10.51
C PHE A 72 -1.89 7.36 -10.05
N TRP A 73 -2.79 6.48 -10.53
CA TRP A 73 -2.79 5.08 -10.11
C TRP A 73 -1.58 4.32 -10.65
N SER A 74 -1.16 4.58 -11.89
CA SER A 74 0.05 3.95 -12.44
C SER A 74 1.28 4.28 -11.58
N GLU A 75 1.55 5.57 -11.37
CA GLU A 75 2.71 6.05 -10.63
C GLU A 75 2.68 5.62 -9.15
N LEU A 76 1.52 5.73 -8.49
CA LEU A 76 1.37 5.32 -7.10
C LEU A 76 1.66 3.83 -6.94
N MET A 77 1.04 3.00 -7.78
CA MET A 77 1.09 1.54 -7.60
C MET A 77 2.46 0.97 -7.98
N GLU A 78 3.05 1.43 -9.08
CA GLU A 78 4.39 1.02 -9.52
C GLU A 78 5.45 1.41 -8.48
N HIS A 79 5.47 2.67 -8.03
CA HIS A 79 6.44 3.09 -7.03
C HIS A 79 6.25 2.41 -5.68
N THR A 80 5.01 2.17 -5.25
CA THR A 80 4.75 1.47 -3.98
C THR A 80 5.22 0.02 -4.04
N ALA A 81 4.95 -0.68 -5.15
CA ALA A 81 5.46 -2.03 -5.38
C ALA A 81 7.00 -2.04 -5.39
N SER A 82 7.63 -1.10 -6.10
CA SER A 82 9.09 -0.98 -6.18
C SER A 82 9.74 -0.65 -4.84
N LEU A 83 9.13 0.23 -4.02
CA LEU A 83 9.64 0.58 -2.69
C LEU A 83 9.68 -0.63 -1.74
N CYS A 84 8.80 -1.60 -1.94
CA CYS A 84 8.67 -2.78 -1.10
C CYS A 84 9.22 -4.06 -1.74
N ASP A 85 9.80 -3.97 -2.95
CA ASP A 85 10.22 -5.12 -3.74
C ASP A 85 9.10 -6.16 -3.92
N ALA A 86 7.87 -5.67 -4.10
CA ALA A 86 6.67 -6.49 -4.24
C ALA A 86 6.33 -6.71 -5.71
N GLN A 87 5.83 -7.89 -6.04
CA GLN A 87 5.41 -8.24 -7.40
C GLN A 87 3.99 -7.76 -7.68
N TYR A 88 3.21 -7.51 -6.63
CA TYR A 88 1.88 -6.96 -6.68
C TYR A 88 1.72 -5.81 -5.71
N ALA A 89 0.84 -4.88 -6.09
CA ALA A 89 0.25 -3.93 -5.16
C ALA A 89 -1.25 -3.88 -5.38
N PHE A 90 -2.02 -3.80 -4.30
CA PHE A 90 -3.46 -3.62 -4.32
C PHE A 90 -3.86 -2.47 -3.40
N VAL A 91 -4.71 -1.60 -3.90
CA VAL A 91 -5.51 -0.71 -3.06
C VAL A 91 -6.92 -1.24 -3.09
N ALA A 92 -7.37 -1.77 -1.96
CA ALA A 92 -8.67 -2.42 -1.85
C ALA A 92 -9.48 -1.81 -0.71
N ARG A 93 -10.80 -1.91 -0.83
CA ARG A 93 -11.71 -1.61 0.27
C ARG A 93 -12.75 -2.71 0.47
N ARG A 94 -13.42 -2.71 1.62
CA ARG A 94 -14.61 -3.55 1.83
C ARG A 94 -15.69 -3.14 0.81
N ALA A 95 -16.29 -4.14 0.15
CA ALA A 95 -17.47 -3.91 -0.65
C ALA A 95 -18.61 -3.45 0.26
N GLN A 96 -19.39 -2.46 -0.17
CA GLN A 96 -20.57 -2.02 0.58
C GLN A 96 -21.71 -3.03 0.40
N ASP A 97 -22.63 -3.11 1.36
CA ASP A 97 -23.74 -4.08 1.33
C ASP A 97 -24.77 -3.77 0.22
N ASP A 98 -24.84 -2.52 -0.22
CA ASP A 98 -25.74 -2.00 -1.26
C ASP A 98 -25.10 -1.94 -2.65
N GLU A 99 -23.77 -2.06 -2.76
CA GLU A 99 -23.14 -2.32 -4.05
C GLU A 99 -23.67 -3.65 -4.57
N GLN A 100 -23.95 -3.73 -5.88
CA GLN A 100 -24.28 -4.99 -6.53
C GLN A 100 -23.07 -5.92 -6.52
N VAL A 101 -22.79 -6.48 -5.34
CA VAL A 101 -21.87 -7.55 -5.10
C VAL A 101 -22.44 -8.72 -5.88
N LYS A 102 -21.99 -8.86 -7.13
CA LYS A 102 -22.32 -10.03 -7.92
C LYS A 102 -21.81 -11.22 -7.14
N GLU A 103 -22.70 -12.12 -6.76
CA GLU A 103 -22.32 -13.44 -6.27
C GLU A 103 -21.59 -14.16 -7.40
N PHE A 104 -20.30 -13.92 -7.50
CA PHE A 104 -19.46 -14.68 -8.40
C PHE A 104 -19.27 -16.05 -7.74
N SER A 105 -19.78 -17.11 -8.36
CA SER A 105 -19.67 -18.49 -7.87
C SER A 105 -20.37 -18.81 -6.53
N GLY A 106 -21.46 -18.10 -6.19
CA GLY A 106 -22.24 -18.39 -4.98
C GLY A 106 -21.59 -17.94 -3.66
N GLN A 107 -20.60 -17.05 -3.73
CA GLN A 107 -20.04 -16.36 -2.56
C GLN A 107 -20.11 -14.85 -2.75
N LYS A 108 -20.48 -14.14 -1.67
CA LYS A 108 -20.49 -12.68 -1.61
C LYS A 108 -19.05 -12.18 -1.75
N GLN A 109 -18.77 -11.33 -2.74
CA GLN A 109 -17.48 -10.66 -2.86
C GLN A 109 -17.32 -9.69 -1.68
N ILE A 110 -16.19 -9.76 -1.00
CA ILE A 110 -15.98 -9.04 0.26
C ILE A 110 -15.11 -7.80 0.04
N LEU A 111 -14.28 -7.81 -1.02
CA LEU A 111 -13.34 -6.75 -1.33
C LEU A 111 -13.56 -6.18 -2.74
N PHE A 112 -13.48 -4.85 -2.82
CA PHE A 112 -13.43 -4.08 -4.04
C PHE A 112 -12.02 -3.50 -4.20
N GLY A 113 -11.29 -3.96 -5.22
CA GLY A 113 -10.00 -3.42 -5.59
C GLY A 113 -10.15 -2.18 -6.45
N THR A 114 -9.80 -1.04 -5.87
CA THR A 114 -9.72 0.25 -6.58
C THR A 114 -8.61 0.20 -7.63
N ALA A 115 -7.47 -0.38 -7.27
CA ALA A 115 -6.33 -0.58 -8.16
C ALA A 115 -5.59 -1.88 -7.81
N LEU A 116 -5.18 -2.62 -8.84
CA LEU A 116 -4.33 -3.80 -8.79
C LEU A 116 -3.20 -3.60 -9.79
N TYR A 117 -1.97 -3.52 -9.30
CA TYR A 117 -0.75 -3.55 -10.11
C TYR A 117 -0.05 -4.88 -9.93
N TYR A 118 0.52 -5.40 -11.01
CA TYR A 118 1.36 -6.59 -10.99
C TYR A 118 2.54 -6.43 -11.95
N ASN A 119 3.68 -7.00 -11.56
CA ASN A 119 4.89 -7.07 -12.36
C ASN A 119 5.69 -8.32 -11.93
N ASP A 120 5.84 -9.27 -12.85
CA ASP A 120 6.59 -10.51 -12.60
C ASP A 120 8.11 -10.35 -12.75
N GLY A 121 8.59 -9.14 -13.05
CA GLY A 121 10.00 -8.86 -13.36
C GLY A 121 10.41 -9.22 -14.79
N PHE A 122 9.48 -9.73 -15.61
CA PHE A 122 9.70 -10.10 -17.00
C PHE A 122 8.86 -9.24 -17.94
N LYS A 123 7.86 -9.83 -18.60
CA LYS A 123 6.99 -9.15 -19.57
C LYS A 123 5.55 -9.04 -19.09
N ASN A 124 5.23 -9.60 -17.92
CA ASN A 124 3.87 -9.59 -17.40
C ASN A 124 3.72 -8.44 -16.40
N VAL A 125 3.41 -7.27 -16.95
CA VAL A 125 3.13 -6.06 -16.17
C VAL A 125 1.75 -5.54 -16.52
N GLY A 126 1.02 -5.05 -15.52
CA GLY A 126 -0.28 -4.43 -15.77
C GLY A 126 -0.88 -3.73 -14.57
N LEU A 127 -1.79 -2.82 -14.88
CA LEU A 127 -2.64 -2.11 -13.93
C LEU A 127 -4.10 -2.41 -14.27
N GLN A 128 -4.87 -2.85 -13.29
CA GLN A 128 -6.31 -3.06 -13.37
C GLN A 128 -7.01 -2.19 -12.34
N ARG A 129 -8.14 -1.60 -12.71
CA ARG A 129 -8.93 -0.74 -11.82
C ARG A 129 -10.34 -1.31 -11.65
N ASN A 130 -10.96 -0.98 -10.52
CA ASN A 130 -12.37 -1.24 -10.23
C ASN A 130 -12.76 -2.73 -10.38
N ARG A 131 -11.99 -3.63 -9.74
CA ARG A 131 -12.18 -5.08 -9.80
C ARG A 131 -12.65 -5.62 -8.46
N TYR A 132 -13.71 -6.42 -8.45
CA TYR A 132 -14.12 -7.16 -7.26
C TYR A 132 -13.31 -8.44 -7.08
N PHE A 133 -13.00 -8.76 -5.83
CA PHE A 133 -12.29 -9.96 -5.42
C PHE A 133 -13.19 -10.84 -4.55
N ALA A 134 -13.19 -12.14 -4.82
CA ALA A 134 -13.92 -13.15 -4.08
C ALA A 134 -13.36 -13.37 -2.67
N GLY A 135 -12.16 -12.84 -2.37
CA GLY A 135 -11.63 -12.75 -1.01
C GLY A 135 -10.76 -13.94 -0.63
N GLY A 136 -9.71 -14.22 -1.42
CA GLY A 136 -8.62 -15.07 -0.95
C GLY A 136 -7.88 -14.48 0.25
N ASN A 137 -7.80 -13.15 0.31
CA ASN A 137 -7.15 -12.35 1.34
C ASN A 137 -7.53 -12.77 2.78
N PRO A 138 -6.62 -12.78 3.79
CA PRO A 138 -6.95 -13.19 5.15
C PRO A 138 -7.84 -12.17 5.88
N LEU A 139 -9.10 -12.02 5.49
CA LEU A 139 -10.04 -10.97 5.92
C LEU A 139 -10.12 -10.71 7.44
N SER A 140 -9.80 -11.70 8.27
CA SER A 140 -9.80 -11.59 9.73
C SER A 140 -8.87 -10.50 10.30
N HIS A 141 -7.72 -10.22 9.65
CA HIS A 141 -6.87 -9.10 10.10
C HIS A 141 -7.46 -7.74 9.71
N MET A 142 -8.23 -7.70 8.62
CA MET A 142 -8.89 -6.49 8.15
C MET A 142 -10.00 -6.08 9.13
N ASP A 143 -10.76 -7.04 9.64
CA ASP A 143 -11.77 -6.80 10.68
C ASP A 143 -11.18 -6.25 11.99
N LEU A 144 -9.90 -6.52 12.26
CA LEU A 144 -9.21 -6.05 13.46
C LEU A 144 -8.49 -4.70 13.26
N GLU A 145 -8.59 -4.07 12.09
CA GLU A 145 -7.85 -2.85 11.74
C GLU A 145 -6.33 -2.99 11.98
N LYS A 146 -5.77 -4.20 11.81
CA LYS A 146 -4.37 -4.50 12.11
C LYS A 146 -3.58 -4.83 10.86
N PRO A 147 -2.30 -4.42 10.79
CA PRO A 147 -1.43 -4.89 9.72
C PRO A 147 -1.22 -6.40 9.83
N CYS A 148 -1.04 -7.05 8.67
CA CYS A 148 -0.76 -8.47 8.57
C CYS A 148 0.45 -8.69 7.67
N LEU A 149 1.37 -9.55 8.12
CA LEU A 149 2.55 -9.96 7.36
C LEU A 149 2.62 -11.48 7.34
N ILE A 150 2.65 -12.05 6.14
CA ILE A 150 2.98 -13.44 5.87
C ILE A 150 4.22 -13.40 4.96
N PRO A 151 5.42 -13.68 5.48
CA PRO A 151 6.64 -13.45 4.73
C PRO A 151 6.86 -14.47 3.60
N GLU A 152 6.35 -15.69 3.75
CA GLU A 152 6.51 -16.79 2.79
C GLU A 152 5.34 -17.77 2.89
N LYS A 153 5.22 -18.65 1.89
CA LYS A 153 4.24 -19.74 1.83
C LYS A 153 2.81 -19.25 2.01
N LEU A 154 2.47 -18.12 1.38
CA LEU A 154 1.15 -17.53 1.41
C LEU A 154 0.03 -18.54 1.06
N SER A 155 0.31 -19.46 0.14
CA SER A 155 -0.57 -20.54 -0.28
C SER A 155 -1.03 -21.48 0.86
N ASN A 156 -0.29 -21.56 1.97
CA ASN A 156 -0.67 -22.35 3.14
C ASN A 156 -1.77 -21.67 3.98
N PHE A 157 -1.94 -20.36 3.83
CA PHE A 157 -2.85 -19.55 4.63
C PHE A 157 -4.04 -19.05 3.80
N ILE A 158 -3.82 -18.82 2.51
CA ILE A 158 -4.74 -18.18 1.58
C ILE A 158 -4.71 -18.88 0.22
N SER A 159 -5.89 -19.09 -0.36
CA SER A 159 -6.02 -19.44 -1.79
C SER A 159 -6.57 -18.25 -2.57
N PHE A 160 -5.84 -17.83 -3.61
CA PHE A 160 -6.28 -16.84 -4.59
C PHE A 160 -6.89 -17.49 -5.85
N ASP A 161 -7.19 -18.79 -5.83
CA ASP A 161 -7.63 -19.54 -7.03
C ASP A 161 -8.89 -18.92 -7.66
N ARG A 162 -9.77 -18.37 -6.81
CA ARG A 162 -11.00 -17.68 -7.23
C ARG A 162 -10.74 -16.29 -7.79
N ASP A 163 -9.72 -15.62 -7.25
CA ASP A 163 -9.34 -14.27 -7.64
C ASP A 163 -8.53 -14.25 -8.94
N LYS A 164 -8.03 -15.40 -9.41
CA LYS A 164 -7.31 -15.60 -10.68
C LYS A 164 -6.23 -14.54 -10.87
N LEU A 165 -5.27 -14.52 -9.93
CA LEU A 165 -4.08 -13.68 -10.07
C LEU A 165 -3.27 -14.11 -11.31
N PRO A 166 -2.62 -13.16 -12.01
CA PRO A 166 -1.81 -13.46 -13.19
C PRO A 166 -0.70 -14.50 -12.97
N PHE A 167 -0.13 -14.58 -11.77
CA PHE A 167 0.90 -15.54 -11.38
C PHE A 167 0.86 -15.80 -9.86
N ALA A 168 1.56 -16.84 -9.41
CA ALA A 168 1.60 -17.23 -8.00
C ALA A 168 2.28 -16.18 -7.13
N ALA A 169 1.88 -16.14 -5.86
CA ALA A 169 2.30 -15.19 -4.86
C ALA A 169 2.85 -15.92 -3.63
N GLU A 170 3.95 -15.43 -3.06
CA GLU A 170 4.67 -16.11 -1.97
C GLU A 170 4.59 -15.37 -0.63
N GLY A 171 4.64 -14.04 -0.66
CA GLY A 171 4.58 -13.17 0.51
C GLY A 171 3.33 -12.29 0.50
N TYR A 172 2.96 -11.74 1.65
CA TYR A 172 1.79 -10.88 1.79
C TYR A 172 1.99 -9.89 2.91
N LEU A 173 1.78 -8.61 2.62
CA LEU A 173 1.76 -7.52 3.58
C LEU A 173 0.50 -6.70 3.35
N ALA A 174 -0.32 -6.53 4.38
CA ALA A 174 -1.46 -5.64 4.33
C ALA A 174 -1.42 -4.62 5.45
N ILE A 175 -1.77 -3.39 5.11
CA ILE A 175 -1.68 -2.24 6.00
C ILE A 175 -2.99 -1.42 5.85
N PRO A 176 -3.66 -1.09 6.96
CA PRO A 176 -4.80 -0.18 6.93
C PRO A 176 -4.34 1.23 6.55
N LEU A 177 -5.06 1.89 5.63
CA LEU A 177 -4.66 3.21 5.14
C LEU A 177 -5.11 4.36 6.05
N PHE A 178 -6.25 4.22 6.72
CA PHE A 178 -6.78 5.23 7.66
C PHE A 178 -7.31 4.55 8.93
N ALA A 179 -7.37 5.30 10.04
CA ALA A 179 -8.06 4.82 11.24
C ALA A 179 -9.56 4.76 10.99
N GLY A 180 -10.22 3.63 11.32
CA GLY A 180 -11.61 3.38 10.93
C GLY A 180 -11.79 3.12 9.42
N ALA A 181 -10.72 2.80 8.70
CA ALA A 181 -10.80 2.62 7.25
C ALA A 181 -11.36 1.26 6.85
N ASN A 182 -12.27 1.32 5.88
CA ASN A 182 -12.57 0.18 5.03
C ASN A 182 -11.52 -0.03 3.93
N ALA A 183 -10.41 0.71 3.91
CA ALA A 183 -9.43 0.76 2.81
C ALA A 183 -8.02 0.35 3.23
N TRP A 184 -7.35 -0.39 2.35
CA TRP A 184 -6.17 -1.18 2.63
C TRP A 184 -5.18 -1.11 1.47
N LEU A 185 -3.89 -1.02 1.80
CA LEU A 185 -2.80 -1.28 0.88
C LEU A 185 -2.30 -2.70 1.14
N ILE A 186 -2.32 -3.52 0.11
CA ILE A 186 -1.86 -4.91 0.16
C ILE A 186 -0.72 -5.06 -0.84
N LEU A 187 0.36 -5.69 -0.43
CA LEU A 187 1.56 -5.95 -1.22
C LEU A 187 1.80 -7.45 -1.19
N VAL A 188 2.07 -8.03 -2.34
CA VAL A 188 2.21 -9.48 -2.53
C VAL A 188 3.41 -9.79 -3.42
#